data_AF-A0A7C4HE16-F1
#
_entry.id   AF-A0A7C4HE16-F1
#
_cell.length_a   1.000
_cell.length_b   1.000
_cell.length_c   1.000
_cell.angle_alpha   90.00
_cell.angle_beta   90.00
_cell.angle_gamma   90.00
#
_symmetry.space_group_name_H-M   'P 1'
#
loop_
_entity.id
_entity.type
_entity.pdbx_description
1 polymer ?
#
loop_
_entity_poly.entity_id
_entity_poly.type
_entity_poly.pdbx_seq_one_letter_code
_entity_poly.pdbx_strand_id
1 'polypeptide(L)'
;MAPMVKGFFGKPRRTLNEMLFESICELGKYYSRLELVYSRLIKRERDLFNECVSSLSRGMQNKAAVYANEIAELRKIISVIQNVQLSIERAILRLETFKAVTPTLQDIRGVFSEVKETLSSLAKVVPSLTPELSNFMNSINELLAVTEISPTKCEPVVVSDEATEAILREALDHLKSEVEKKIPEPPEGTLIPEPPRTVAVKSRIALTVNGAEAYIGEGGSIIGVRNSNQSRLMEELILDYIERNNGELNLSKCAEELNMPPNKIMEIIESLSKRGIIRVE
;
A
#
# COMPACT_ATOMS: atom_id res chain seq x y z
N MET A 1 5.45 68.03 -18.78
CA MET A 1 4.57 66.93 -18.35
C MET A 1 4.99 65.70 -19.14
N ALA A 2 5.78 64.80 -18.54
CA ALA A 2 6.32 63.62 -19.23
C ALA A 2 5.25 62.53 -19.31
N PRO A 3 5.15 61.77 -20.43
CA PRO A 3 4.18 60.71 -20.52
C PRO A 3 4.60 59.54 -19.62
N MET A 4 3.66 59.16 -18.74
CA MET A 4 3.78 58.06 -17.80
C MET A 4 3.43 56.77 -18.56
N VAL A 5 4.44 55.93 -18.83
CA VAL A 5 4.23 54.61 -19.45
C VAL A 5 3.55 53.70 -18.42
N LYS A 6 2.22 53.62 -18.49
CA LYS A 6 1.43 52.56 -17.86
C LYS A 6 1.47 51.34 -18.78
N GLY A 7 2.09 50.27 -18.30
CA GLY A 7 2.04 48.98 -18.99
C GLY A 7 3.02 47.97 -18.42
N PHE A 8 2.72 47.42 -17.23
CA PHE A 8 3.22 46.10 -16.91
C PHE A 8 2.49 45.12 -17.84
N PHE A 9 3.11 44.81 -18.97
CA PHE A 9 2.75 43.63 -19.75
C PHE A 9 3.02 42.42 -18.86
N GLY A 10 1.98 41.95 -18.16
CA GLY A 10 1.99 40.60 -17.62
C GLY A 10 2.31 39.68 -18.80
N LYS A 11 3.41 38.93 -18.70
CA LYS A 11 3.77 37.94 -19.72
C LYS A 11 2.51 37.12 -20.04
N PRO A 12 2.17 36.92 -21.33
CA PRO A 12 1.06 36.05 -21.67
C PRO A 12 1.26 34.73 -20.95
N ARG A 13 0.19 34.19 -20.33
CA ARG A 13 0.23 32.87 -19.71
C ARG A 13 0.74 31.90 -20.77
N ARG A 14 1.92 31.31 -20.55
CA ARG A 14 2.52 30.37 -21.50
C ARG A 14 1.55 29.23 -21.75
N THR A 15 1.39 28.84 -23.00
CA THR A 15 0.56 27.68 -23.32
C THR A 15 1.24 26.40 -22.82
N LEU A 16 0.46 25.36 -22.55
CA LEU A 16 1.00 24.06 -22.13
C LEU A 16 2.02 23.54 -23.16
N ASN A 17 1.73 23.70 -24.45
CA ASN A 17 2.61 23.29 -25.55
C ASN A 17 3.94 24.04 -25.56
N GLU A 18 3.95 25.34 -25.26
CA GLU A 18 5.19 26.12 -25.12
C GLU A 18 6.04 25.62 -23.94
N MET A 19 5.41 25.35 -22.80
CA MET A 19 6.11 24.83 -21.62
C MET A 19 6.67 23.42 -21.84
N LEU A 20 5.91 22.53 -22.51
CA LEU A 20 6.38 21.20 -22.90
C LEU A 20 7.58 21.31 -23.84
N PHE A 21 7.49 22.16 -24.86
CA PHE A 21 8.58 22.36 -25.82
C PHE A 21 9.85 22.89 -25.15
N GLU A 22 9.73 23.93 -24.31
CA GLU A 22 10.84 24.50 -23.56
C GLU A 22 11.50 23.44 -22.66
N SER A 23 10.69 22.62 -21.97
CA SER A 23 11.17 21.54 -21.10
C SER A 23 11.93 20.46 -21.88
N ILE A 24 11.40 20.03 -23.04
CA ILE A 24 12.08 19.06 -23.93
C ILE A 24 13.43 19.63 -24.40
N CYS A 25 13.45 20.91 -24.81
CA CYS A 25 14.69 21.56 -25.24
C CYS A 25 15.73 21.65 -24.11
N GLU A 26 15.32 22.03 -22.89
CA GLU A 26 16.24 22.10 -21.74
C GLU A 26 16.79 20.72 -21.37
N LEU A 27 15.95 19.69 -21.32
CA LEU A 27 16.39 18.31 -21.09
C LEU A 27 17.37 17.84 -22.17
N GLY A 28 17.13 18.17 -23.44
CA GLY A 28 18.04 17.87 -24.55
C GLY A 28 19.41 18.56 -24.41
N LYS A 29 19.46 19.79 -23.88
CA LYS A 29 20.73 20.48 -23.57
C LYS A 29 21.50 19.75 -22.47
N TYR A 30 20.84 19.32 -21.40
CA TYR A 30 21.48 18.54 -20.33
C TYR A 30 21.99 17.20 -20.82
N TYR A 31 21.20 16.49 -21.64
CA TYR A 31 21.61 15.24 -22.28
C TYR A 31 22.90 15.44 -23.10
N SER A 32 22.92 16.44 -23.99
CA SER A 32 24.08 16.74 -24.85
C SER A 32 25.34 17.07 -24.03
N ARG A 33 25.18 17.78 -22.91
CA ARG A 33 26.29 18.07 -22.00
C ARG A 33 26.81 16.81 -21.31
N LEU A 34 25.93 15.92 -20.88
CA LEU A 34 26.32 14.65 -20.27
C LEU A 34 27.02 13.73 -21.27
N GLU A 35 26.59 13.71 -22.53
CA GLU A 35 27.24 12.94 -23.59
C GLU A 35 28.69 13.42 -23.85
N LEU A 36 28.92 14.72 -23.82
CA LEU A 36 30.26 15.30 -23.89
C LEU A 36 31.13 14.90 -22.69
N VAL A 37 30.56 14.87 -21.47
CA VAL A 37 31.30 14.43 -20.28
C VAL A 37 31.59 12.93 -20.34
N TYR A 38 30.60 12.12 -20.74
CA TYR A 38 30.73 10.67 -20.92
C TYR A 38 31.87 10.32 -21.88
N SER A 39 31.88 10.91 -23.08
CA SER A 39 32.92 10.66 -24.09
C SER A 39 34.33 11.01 -23.59
N ARG A 40 34.48 12.09 -22.82
CA ARG A 40 35.76 12.47 -22.20
C ARG A 40 36.19 11.47 -21.12
N LEU A 41 35.27 11.00 -20.28
CA LEU A 41 35.57 10.01 -19.23
C LEU A 41 35.96 8.66 -19.83
N ILE A 42 35.27 8.19 -20.87
CA ILE A 42 35.63 6.96 -21.59
C ILE A 42 37.01 7.07 -22.22
N LYS A 43 37.34 8.22 -22.84
CA LYS A 43 38.68 8.45 -23.37
C LYS A 43 39.72 8.41 -22.25
N ARG A 44 39.46 9.08 -21.13
CA ARG A 44 40.36 9.12 -19.97
C ARG A 44 40.57 7.72 -19.35
N GLU A 45 39.51 6.93 -19.25
CA GLU A 45 39.57 5.53 -18.78
C GLU A 45 40.52 4.71 -19.67
N ARG A 46 40.38 4.84 -20.99
CA ARG A 46 41.24 4.14 -21.96
C ARG A 46 42.70 4.57 -21.83
N ASP A 47 42.96 5.86 -21.68
CA ASP A 47 44.32 6.38 -21.51
C ASP A 47 44.96 5.86 -20.22
N LEU A 48 44.21 5.85 -19.10
CA LEU A 48 44.67 5.28 -17.83
C LEU A 48 44.89 3.77 -17.91
N PHE A 49 44.04 3.07 -18.64
CA PHE A 49 44.20 1.63 -18.86
C PHE A 49 45.50 1.32 -19.60
N ASN A 50 45.82 2.09 -20.66
CA ASN A 50 47.08 1.94 -21.39
C ASN A 50 48.31 2.22 -20.48
N GLU A 51 48.25 3.26 -19.65
CA GLU A 51 49.31 3.58 -18.68
C GLU A 51 49.45 2.51 -17.58
N CYS A 52 48.34 1.92 -17.16
CA CYS A 52 48.32 0.79 -16.23
C CYS A 52 49.06 -0.41 -16.82
N VAL A 53 48.73 -0.81 -18.05
CA VAL A 53 49.40 -1.91 -18.76
C VAL A 53 50.90 -1.63 -18.96
N SER A 54 51.26 -0.40 -19.33
CA SER A 54 52.66 0.04 -19.48
C SER A 54 53.43 0.01 -18.16
N SER A 55 52.79 0.39 -17.05
CA SER A 55 53.41 0.33 -15.72
C SER A 55 53.60 -1.10 -15.23
N LEU A 56 52.64 -1.98 -15.54
CA LEU A 56 52.72 -3.40 -15.21
C LEU A 56 53.86 -4.10 -15.96
N SER A 57 54.02 -3.82 -17.25
CA SER A 57 55.10 -4.41 -18.08
C SER A 57 56.50 -3.98 -17.64
N ARG A 58 56.63 -2.80 -17.01
CA ARG A 58 57.87 -2.30 -16.42
C ARG A 58 58.13 -2.78 -14.99
N GLY A 59 57.27 -3.66 -14.45
CA GLY A 59 57.37 -4.18 -13.08
C GLY A 59 57.00 -3.17 -11.98
N MET A 60 56.41 -2.01 -12.32
CA MET A 60 56.01 -0.98 -11.36
C MET A 60 54.61 -1.26 -10.79
N GLN A 61 54.49 -2.29 -9.97
CA GLN A 61 53.22 -2.78 -9.42
C GLN A 61 52.44 -1.72 -8.64
N ASN A 62 53.11 -0.97 -7.76
CA ASN A 62 52.44 0.08 -6.95
C ASN A 62 51.79 1.16 -7.83
N LYS A 63 52.44 1.55 -8.93
CA LYS A 63 51.93 2.55 -9.85
C LYS A 63 50.74 2.02 -10.67
N ALA A 64 50.84 0.77 -11.13
CA ALA A 64 49.73 0.09 -11.81
C ALA A 64 48.50 -0.05 -10.90
N ALA A 65 48.70 -0.36 -9.62
CA ALA A 65 47.60 -0.44 -8.65
C ALA A 65 46.85 0.89 -8.47
N VAL A 66 47.57 2.02 -8.44
CA VAL A 66 46.94 3.36 -8.40
C VAL A 66 46.08 3.59 -9.64
N TYR A 67 46.59 3.32 -10.84
CA TYR A 67 45.81 3.47 -12.07
C TYR A 67 44.58 2.54 -12.11
N ALA A 68 44.71 1.30 -11.62
CA ALA A 68 43.59 0.37 -11.54
C ALA A 68 42.47 0.91 -10.62
N ASN A 69 42.83 1.49 -9.47
CA ASN A 69 41.87 2.12 -8.57
C ASN A 69 41.18 3.34 -9.23
N GLU A 70 41.93 4.19 -9.92
CA GLU A 70 41.35 5.33 -10.66
C GLU A 70 40.36 4.87 -11.75
N ILE A 71 40.70 3.81 -12.48
CA ILE A 71 39.82 3.21 -13.49
C ILE A 71 38.53 2.68 -12.84
N ALA A 72 38.63 2.01 -11.68
CA ALA A 72 37.47 1.50 -10.96
C ALA A 72 36.53 2.63 -10.54
N GLU A 73 37.06 3.74 -10.02
CA GLU A 73 36.26 4.91 -9.66
C GLU A 73 35.65 5.60 -10.90
N LEU A 74 36.40 5.73 -12.00
CA LEU A 74 35.88 6.27 -13.25
C LEU A 74 34.71 5.45 -13.79
N ARG A 75 34.79 4.11 -13.73
CA ARG A 75 33.69 3.24 -14.17
C ARG A 75 32.41 3.45 -13.37
N LYS A 76 32.52 3.68 -12.05
CA LYS A 76 31.36 4.01 -11.22
C LYS A 76 30.71 5.32 -11.69
N ILE A 77 31.51 6.36 -11.92
CA ILE A 77 31.03 7.67 -12.40
C ILE A 77 30.37 7.53 -13.78
N ILE A 78 31.00 6.78 -14.69
CA ILE A 78 30.47 6.52 -16.04
C ILE A 78 29.09 5.84 -15.96
N SER A 79 28.94 4.82 -15.12
CA SER A 79 27.66 4.14 -14.89
C SER A 79 26.56 5.09 -14.41
N VAL A 80 26.88 5.96 -13.45
CA VAL A 80 25.93 6.98 -12.97
C VAL A 80 25.50 7.92 -14.10
N ILE A 81 26.45 8.40 -14.91
CA ILE A 81 26.13 9.29 -16.04
C ILE A 81 25.22 8.60 -17.06
N GLN A 82 25.48 7.35 -17.40
CA GLN A 82 24.63 6.58 -18.31
C GLN A 82 23.20 6.43 -17.77
N ASN A 83 23.05 6.13 -16.48
CA ASN A 83 21.74 6.04 -15.85
C ASN A 83 20.97 7.37 -15.91
N VAL A 84 21.66 8.49 -15.68
CA VAL A 84 21.06 9.82 -15.80
C VAL A 84 20.66 10.12 -17.24
N GLN A 85 21.51 9.80 -18.22
CA GLN A 85 21.19 9.95 -19.65
C GLN A 85 19.92 9.18 -20.04
N LEU A 86 19.82 7.90 -19.65
CA LEU A 86 18.62 7.08 -19.87
C LEU A 86 17.39 7.68 -19.19
N SER A 87 17.53 8.20 -17.97
CA SER A 87 16.43 8.84 -17.27
C SER A 87 15.94 10.11 -17.97
N ILE A 88 16.86 10.90 -18.54
CA ILE A 88 16.53 12.10 -19.32
C ILE A 88 15.82 11.72 -20.63
N GLU A 89 16.33 10.73 -21.37
CA GLU A 89 15.69 10.25 -22.60
C GLU A 89 14.26 9.75 -22.33
N ARG A 90 14.07 8.96 -21.28
CA ARG A 90 12.74 8.51 -20.86
C ARG A 90 11.80 9.68 -20.55
N ALA A 91 12.30 10.72 -19.90
CA ALA A 91 11.52 11.92 -19.62
C ALA A 91 11.15 12.68 -20.90
N ILE A 92 12.11 12.86 -21.82
CA ILE A 92 11.87 13.50 -23.12
C ILE A 92 10.80 12.74 -23.89
N LEU A 93 10.91 11.42 -24.03
CA LEU A 93 9.92 10.59 -24.75
C LEU A 93 8.51 10.69 -24.15
N ARG A 94 8.40 10.73 -22.82
CA ARG A 94 7.11 10.96 -22.15
C ARG A 94 6.56 12.35 -22.48
N LEU A 95 7.38 13.39 -22.41
CA LEU A 95 6.96 14.77 -22.73
C LEU A 95 6.57 14.92 -24.22
N GLU A 96 7.26 14.24 -25.13
CA GLU A 96 6.90 14.18 -26.55
C GLU A 96 5.54 13.49 -26.76
N THR A 97 5.28 12.41 -26.03
CA THR A 97 3.98 11.74 -26.02
C THR A 97 2.89 12.69 -25.51
N PHE A 98 3.13 13.39 -24.39
CA PHE A 98 2.19 14.41 -23.89
C PHE A 98 1.92 15.50 -24.91
N LYS A 99 2.97 15.98 -25.60
CA LYS A 99 2.84 16.98 -26.66
C LYS A 99 2.00 16.48 -27.84
N ALA A 100 2.13 15.20 -28.22
CA ALA A 100 1.36 14.59 -29.31
C ALA A 100 -0.11 14.35 -28.94
N VAL A 101 -0.39 13.96 -27.68
CA VAL A 101 -1.75 13.63 -27.21
C VAL A 101 -2.55 14.89 -26.84
N THR A 102 -1.90 15.97 -26.38
CA THR A 102 -2.60 17.19 -25.90
C THR A 102 -3.60 17.77 -26.93
N PRO A 103 -3.26 17.94 -28.22
CA PRO A 103 -4.22 18.44 -29.22
C PRO A 103 -5.44 17.52 -29.36
N THR A 104 -5.24 16.21 -29.40
CA THR A 104 -6.35 15.25 -29.52
C THR A 104 -7.30 15.29 -28.33
N LEU A 105 -6.78 15.50 -27.12
CA LEU A 105 -7.62 15.68 -25.92
C LEU A 105 -8.41 16.99 -25.97
N GLN A 106 -7.83 18.06 -26.53
CA GLN A 106 -8.53 19.32 -26.75
C GLN A 106 -9.67 19.15 -27.77
N ASP A 107 -9.44 18.40 -28.85
CA ASP A 107 -10.45 18.10 -29.86
C ASP A 107 -11.60 17.28 -29.27
N ILE A 108 -11.30 16.21 -28.51
CA ILE A 108 -12.28 15.39 -27.81
C ILE A 108 -13.13 16.24 -26.86
N ARG A 109 -12.50 17.15 -26.10
CA ARG A 109 -13.21 18.10 -25.24
C ARG A 109 -14.16 19.00 -26.03
N GLY A 110 -13.73 19.47 -27.20
CA GLY A 110 -14.57 20.25 -28.12
C GLY A 110 -15.83 19.48 -28.53
N VAL A 111 -15.67 18.25 -29.01
CA VAL A 111 -16.79 17.37 -29.42
C VAL A 111 -17.76 17.11 -28.27
N PHE A 112 -17.26 16.80 -27.07
CA PHE A 112 -18.13 16.60 -25.90
C PHE A 112 -18.87 17.87 -25.49
N SER A 113 -18.27 19.06 -25.67
CA SER A 113 -18.94 20.34 -25.43
C SER A 113 -20.11 20.55 -26.37
N GLU A 114 -19.93 20.29 -27.66
CA GLU A 114 -21.01 20.38 -28.67
C GLU A 114 -22.15 19.40 -28.37
N VAL A 115 -21.83 18.15 -28.01
CA VAL A 115 -22.83 17.17 -27.57
C VAL A 115 -23.57 17.67 -26.32
N LYS A 116 -22.86 18.23 -25.34
CA LYS A 116 -23.48 18.78 -24.13
C LYS A 116 -24.45 19.92 -24.43
N GLU A 117 -24.12 20.80 -25.37
CA GLU A 117 -24.98 21.92 -25.78
C GLU A 117 -26.27 21.44 -26.50
N THR A 118 -26.14 20.50 -27.43
CA THR A 118 -27.29 19.93 -28.15
C THR A 118 -28.23 19.17 -27.21
N LEU A 119 -27.66 18.37 -26.32
CA LEU A 119 -28.39 17.67 -25.27
C LEU A 119 -29.12 18.63 -24.33
N SER A 120 -28.44 19.68 -23.86
CA SER A 120 -29.06 20.72 -23.03
C SER A 120 -30.24 21.41 -23.72
N SER A 121 -30.16 21.54 -25.05
CA SER A 121 -31.24 22.09 -25.87
C SER A 121 -32.40 21.11 -26.01
N LEU A 122 -32.12 19.81 -26.18
CA LEU A 122 -33.12 18.76 -26.20
C LEU A 122 -33.88 18.65 -24.87
N ALA A 123 -33.18 18.79 -23.73
CA ALA A 123 -33.79 18.78 -22.40
C ALA A 123 -34.90 19.83 -22.23
N LYS A 124 -34.75 20.99 -22.89
CA LYS A 124 -35.74 22.08 -22.87
C LYS A 124 -36.99 21.73 -23.68
N VAL A 125 -36.85 20.89 -24.72
CA VAL A 125 -37.94 20.51 -25.62
C VAL A 125 -38.65 19.25 -25.12
N VAL A 126 -37.91 18.29 -24.54
CA VAL A 126 -38.43 17.00 -24.08
C VAL A 126 -38.06 16.79 -22.60
N PRO A 127 -38.83 17.35 -21.65
CA PRO A 127 -38.52 17.29 -20.22
C PRO A 127 -38.61 15.87 -19.63
N SER A 128 -39.31 14.95 -20.29
CA SER A 128 -39.46 13.57 -19.81
C SER A 128 -38.17 12.76 -19.87
N LEU A 129 -37.17 13.17 -20.67
CA LEU A 129 -35.88 12.49 -20.82
C LEU A 129 -34.75 13.17 -20.02
N THR A 130 -35.08 14.20 -19.24
CA THR A 130 -34.09 14.97 -18.46
C THR A 130 -33.28 14.13 -17.46
N PRO A 131 -33.84 13.15 -16.73
CA PRO A 131 -33.06 12.39 -15.75
C PRO A 131 -32.05 11.44 -16.41
N GLU A 132 -32.40 10.81 -17.54
CA GLU A 132 -31.46 9.97 -18.31
C GLU A 132 -30.35 10.83 -18.91
N LEU A 133 -30.72 12.02 -19.37
CA LEU A 133 -29.78 12.94 -19.98
C LEU A 133 -28.77 13.51 -18.99
N SER A 134 -29.22 13.88 -17.78
CA SER A 134 -28.35 14.38 -16.74
C SER A 134 -27.35 13.31 -16.28
N ASN A 135 -27.78 12.05 -16.19
CA ASN A 135 -26.89 10.92 -15.92
C ASN A 135 -25.80 10.81 -16.98
N PHE A 136 -26.15 10.87 -18.27
CA PHE A 136 -25.17 10.83 -19.36
C PHE A 136 -24.22 12.04 -19.36
N MET A 137 -24.72 13.25 -19.12
CA MET A 137 -23.88 14.45 -18.99
C MET A 137 -22.90 14.34 -17.82
N ASN A 138 -23.33 13.73 -16.70
CA ASN A 138 -22.46 13.46 -15.56
C ASN A 138 -21.35 12.47 -15.93
N SER A 139 -21.65 11.39 -16.64
CA SER A 139 -20.64 10.44 -17.14
C SER A 139 -19.63 11.09 -18.10
N ILE A 140 -20.07 12.00 -18.98
CA ILE A 140 -19.16 12.78 -19.84
C ILE A 140 -18.26 13.68 -18.99
N ASN A 141 -18.80 14.39 -18.00
CA ASN A 141 -18.01 15.27 -17.15
C ASN A 141 -17.00 14.47 -16.31
N GLU A 142 -17.38 13.29 -15.82
CA GLU A 142 -16.48 12.37 -15.12
C GLU A 142 -15.34 11.91 -16.03
N LEU A 143 -15.65 11.46 -17.24
CA LEU A 143 -14.63 11.08 -18.22
C LEU A 143 -13.68 12.23 -18.55
N LEU A 144 -14.21 13.43 -18.77
CA LEU A 144 -13.40 14.63 -19.01
C LEU A 144 -12.51 14.96 -17.81
N ALA A 145 -13.01 14.84 -16.58
CA ALA A 145 -12.25 15.07 -15.36
C ALA A 145 -11.09 14.06 -15.20
N VAL A 146 -11.29 12.80 -15.57
CA VAL A 146 -10.22 11.78 -15.59
C VAL A 146 -9.14 12.13 -16.62
N THR A 147 -9.52 12.75 -17.75
CA THR A 147 -8.58 13.14 -18.81
C THR A 147 -7.94 14.51 -18.63
N GLU A 148 -8.43 15.35 -17.70
CA GLU A 148 -7.79 16.63 -17.41
C GLU A 148 -6.46 16.37 -16.72
N ILE A 149 -5.38 16.82 -17.38
CA ILE A 149 -4.04 16.85 -16.82
C ILE A 149 -4.02 17.95 -15.75
N SER A 150 -4.57 17.65 -14.58
CA SER A 150 -4.42 18.50 -13.41
C SER A 150 -2.97 18.33 -12.90
N PRO A 151 -2.25 19.42 -12.59
CA PRO A 151 -0.92 19.35 -11.97
C PRO A 151 -0.96 18.84 -10.51
N THR A 152 -2.07 18.22 -10.08
CA THR A 152 -2.18 17.58 -8.78
C THR A 152 -1.41 16.27 -8.77
N LYS A 153 -0.31 16.30 -8.03
CA LYS A 153 0.52 15.20 -7.51
C LYS A 153 0.48 13.97 -8.41
N CYS A 154 1.39 13.94 -9.40
CA CYS A 154 1.90 12.67 -9.91
C CYS A 154 2.27 11.83 -8.68
N GLU A 155 1.48 10.81 -8.36
CA GLU A 155 1.97 9.78 -7.48
C GLU A 155 3.22 9.22 -8.16
N PRO A 156 4.36 9.21 -7.46
CA PRO A 156 5.57 8.66 -8.04
C PRO A 156 5.22 7.24 -8.48
N VAL A 157 5.53 6.91 -9.72
CA VAL A 157 5.52 5.52 -10.17
C VAL A 157 6.49 4.81 -9.22
N VAL A 158 5.94 4.09 -8.25
CA VAL A 158 6.72 3.26 -7.33
C VAL A 158 7.24 2.12 -8.18
N VAL A 159 8.43 2.31 -8.71
CA VAL A 159 9.19 1.19 -9.27
C VAL A 159 9.49 0.31 -8.06
N SER A 160 8.90 -0.88 -8.04
CA SER A 160 9.27 -1.94 -7.09
C SER A 160 10.70 -2.36 -7.43
N ASP A 161 11.65 -1.63 -6.85
CA ASP A 161 13.07 -1.96 -6.88
C ASP A 161 13.41 -2.76 -5.60
N GLU A 162 14.29 -3.75 -5.72
CA GLU A 162 14.69 -4.68 -4.65
C GLU A 162 15.21 -3.91 -3.42
N ALA A 163 15.90 -2.78 -3.66
CA ALA A 163 16.38 -1.91 -2.60
C ALA A 163 15.23 -1.28 -1.78
N THR A 164 14.11 -0.97 -2.41
CA THR A 164 12.92 -0.41 -1.75
C THR A 164 12.27 -1.45 -0.82
N GLU A 165 12.15 -2.69 -1.28
CA GLU A 165 11.63 -3.79 -0.44
C GLU A 165 12.56 -4.10 0.74
N ALA A 166 13.87 -4.06 0.54
CA ALA A 166 14.84 -4.25 1.62
C ALA A 166 14.71 -3.19 2.72
N ILE A 167 14.57 -1.91 2.35
CA ILE A 167 14.38 -0.80 3.30
C ILE A 167 13.05 -0.93 4.05
N LEU A 168 11.97 -1.29 3.35
CA LEU A 168 10.67 -1.53 4.00
C LEU A 168 10.73 -2.67 5.01
N ARG A 169 11.48 -3.73 4.70
CA ARG A 169 11.69 -4.87 5.59
C ARG A 169 12.50 -4.47 6.83
N GLU A 170 13.56 -3.69 6.66
CA GLU A 170 14.35 -3.15 7.78
C GLU A 170 13.51 -2.25 8.69
N ALA A 171 12.68 -1.38 8.12
CA ALA A 171 11.77 -0.52 8.87
C ALA A 171 10.72 -1.32 9.66
N LEU A 172 10.18 -2.39 9.07
CA LEU A 172 9.25 -3.29 9.74
C LEU A 172 9.90 -4.03 10.91
N ASP A 173 11.13 -4.52 10.73
CA ASP A 173 11.85 -5.22 11.80
C ASP A 173 12.25 -4.27 12.94
N HIS A 174 12.61 -3.03 12.62
CA HIS A 174 12.82 -2.00 13.63
C HIS A 174 11.53 -1.71 14.42
N LEU A 175 10.38 -1.59 13.74
CA LEU A 175 9.08 -1.40 14.39
C LEU A 175 8.72 -2.58 15.30
N LYS A 176 8.92 -3.82 14.85
CA LYS A 176 8.71 -5.01 15.70
C LYS A 176 9.55 -4.97 16.96
N SER A 177 10.84 -4.63 16.84
CA SER A 177 11.75 -4.55 18.00
C SER A 177 11.32 -3.46 18.99
N GLU A 178 10.79 -2.34 18.52
CA GLU A 178 10.25 -1.27 19.36
C GLU A 178 8.94 -1.67 20.05
N VAL A 179 8.09 -2.44 19.36
CA VAL A 179 6.86 -2.98 19.94
C VAL A 179 7.19 -4.02 21.01
N GLU A 180 8.13 -4.94 20.74
CA GLU A 180 8.58 -5.95 21.71
C GLU A 180 9.12 -5.33 23.00
N LYS A 181 9.92 -4.26 22.91
CA LYS A 181 10.40 -3.52 24.09
C LYS A 181 9.29 -2.85 24.91
N LYS A 182 8.14 -2.55 24.30
CA LYS A 182 6.99 -1.92 24.94
C LYS A 182 5.98 -2.93 25.48
N ILE A 183 6.14 -4.21 25.16
CA ILE A 183 5.33 -5.27 25.73
C ILE A 183 5.87 -5.56 27.14
N PRO A 184 5.10 -5.34 28.21
CA PRO A 184 5.54 -5.66 29.56
C PRO A 184 5.74 -7.17 29.69
N GLU A 185 6.80 -7.57 30.37
CA GLU A 185 7.03 -8.98 30.68
C GLU A 185 5.85 -9.53 31.50
N PRO A 186 5.36 -10.75 31.18
CA PRO A 186 4.28 -11.36 31.93
C PRO A 186 4.73 -11.50 33.40
N PRO A 187 3.85 -11.21 34.38
CA PRO A 187 4.23 -11.22 35.78
C PRO A 187 4.81 -12.58 36.15
N GLU A 188 6.05 -12.58 36.66
CA GLU A 188 6.65 -13.78 37.23
C GLU A 188 5.75 -14.27 38.36
N GLY A 189 5.12 -15.43 38.12
CA GLY A 189 4.27 -16.07 39.10
C GLY A 189 5.04 -16.24 40.40
N THR A 190 4.50 -15.69 41.47
CA THR A 190 4.95 -15.95 42.84
C THR A 190 5.18 -17.45 42.98
N LEU A 191 6.40 -17.86 43.31
CA LEU A 191 6.72 -19.24 43.64
C LEU A 191 5.88 -19.62 44.87
N ILE A 192 4.72 -20.22 44.63
CA ILE A 192 3.99 -20.96 45.64
C ILE A 192 4.90 -22.12 46.03
N PRO A 193 5.27 -22.30 47.32
CA PRO A 193 6.04 -23.46 47.74
C PRO A 193 5.33 -24.72 47.28
N GLU A 194 6.05 -25.60 46.57
CA GLU A 194 5.47 -26.87 46.12
C GLU A 194 4.87 -27.62 47.33
N PRO A 195 3.57 -27.95 47.31
CA PRO A 195 3.02 -28.86 48.31
C PRO A 195 3.69 -30.24 48.15
N PRO A 196 3.91 -30.97 49.26
CA PRO A 196 4.63 -32.24 49.24
C PRO A 196 4.01 -33.20 48.22
N ARG A 197 4.87 -33.76 47.35
CA ARG A 197 4.52 -34.75 46.33
C ARG A 197 3.85 -35.96 46.97
N THR A 198 2.53 -35.90 47.08
CA THR A 198 1.68 -37.07 47.14
C THR A 198 1.17 -37.33 45.73
N VAL A 199 1.20 -38.61 45.36
CA VAL A 199 1.10 -39.11 43.99
C VAL A 199 -0.31 -38.83 43.45
N ALA A 200 -0.49 -37.70 42.76
CA ALA A 200 -1.68 -37.41 41.96
C ALA A 200 -1.25 -37.07 40.53
N VAL A 201 -1.57 -37.99 39.62
CA VAL A 201 -1.24 -37.99 38.20
C VAL A 201 -1.67 -36.68 37.55
N LYS A 202 -0.71 -35.86 37.09
CA LYS A 202 -0.99 -34.66 36.29
C LYS A 202 -1.30 -35.12 34.86
N SER A 203 -2.58 -35.22 34.51
CA SER A 203 -3.00 -35.61 33.16
C SER A 203 -2.53 -34.57 32.13
N ARG A 204 -2.03 -35.05 30.99
CA ARG A 204 -1.60 -34.20 29.87
C ARG A 204 -2.84 -33.68 29.14
N ILE A 205 -2.88 -32.37 28.88
CA ILE A 205 -3.98 -31.70 28.17
C ILE A 205 -3.53 -31.47 26.74
N ALA A 206 -4.30 -31.99 25.77
CA ALA A 206 -4.08 -31.72 24.35
C ALA A 206 -5.17 -30.77 23.83
N LEU A 207 -4.77 -29.67 23.18
CA LEU A 207 -5.70 -28.84 22.41
C LEU A 207 -5.95 -29.51 21.06
N THR A 208 -7.20 -29.84 20.79
CA THR A 208 -7.62 -30.31 19.47
C THR A 208 -7.79 -29.12 18.51
N VAL A 209 -7.78 -29.40 17.20
CA VAL A 209 -7.89 -28.39 16.13
C VAL A 209 -9.15 -27.51 16.24
N ASN A 210 -10.18 -27.98 16.97
CA ASN A 210 -11.41 -27.22 17.22
C ASN A 210 -11.40 -26.43 18.54
N GLY A 211 -10.25 -26.33 19.22
CA GLY A 211 -10.09 -25.61 20.48
C GLY A 211 -10.71 -26.32 21.70
N ALA A 212 -11.07 -27.60 21.58
CA ALA A 212 -11.54 -28.43 22.69
C ALA A 212 -10.35 -28.92 23.52
N GLU A 213 -10.43 -28.82 24.84
CA GLU A 213 -9.47 -29.41 25.77
C GLU A 213 -9.80 -30.89 25.97
N ALA A 214 -8.93 -31.80 25.53
CA ALA A 214 -9.05 -33.23 25.80
C ALA A 214 -8.01 -33.66 26.84
N TYR A 215 -8.47 -34.28 27.93
CA TYR A 215 -7.61 -34.88 28.96
C TYR A 215 -7.27 -36.31 28.55
N ILE A 216 -5.97 -36.63 28.41
CA ILE A 216 -5.51 -37.94 27.95
C ILE A 216 -4.87 -38.70 29.12
N GLY A 217 -5.32 -39.94 29.33
CA GLY A 217 -4.74 -40.88 30.29
C GLY A 217 -3.45 -41.53 29.80
N GLU A 218 -2.68 -42.14 30.70
CA GLU A 218 -1.41 -42.78 30.35
C GLU A 218 -1.51 -43.90 29.29
N GLY A 219 -2.71 -44.44 29.03
CA GLY A 219 -2.96 -45.42 27.97
C GLY A 219 -3.41 -44.84 26.62
N GLY A 220 -3.40 -43.51 26.45
CA GLY A 220 -3.88 -42.86 25.22
C GLY A 220 -5.40 -42.75 25.10
N SER A 221 -6.15 -43.23 26.09
CA SER A 221 -7.61 -43.05 26.14
C SER A 221 -8.00 -41.66 26.62
N ILE A 222 -9.01 -41.07 25.99
CA ILE A 222 -9.55 -39.75 26.33
C ILE A 222 -10.38 -39.90 27.62
N ILE A 223 -9.94 -39.24 28.69
CA ILE A 223 -10.58 -39.28 30.02
C ILE A 223 -11.67 -38.20 30.15
N GLY A 224 -11.62 -37.14 29.35
CA GLY A 224 -12.69 -36.15 29.29
C GLY A 224 -12.42 -35.06 28.25
N VAL A 225 -13.48 -34.45 27.72
CA VAL A 225 -13.38 -33.32 26.78
C VAL A 225 -14.12 -32.12 27.39
N ARG A 226 -13.43 -30.99 27.56
CA ARG A 226 -14.01 -29.70 27.96
C ARG A 226 -14.00 -28.74 26.78
N ASN A 227 -15.19 -28.39 26.30
CA ASN A 227 -15.40 -27.47 25.19
C ASN A 227 -15.77 -26.09 25.71
N SER A 228 -14.81 -25.35 26.27
CA SER A 228 -15.02 -24.03 26.89
C SER A 228 -15.46 -22.95 25.90
N ASN A 229 -15.09 -23.08 24.62
CA ASN A 229 -15.43 -22.08 23.60
C ASN A 229 -16.83 -22.24 23.03
N GLN A 230 -17.32 -23.48 22.88
CA GLN A 230 -18.68 -23.72 22.40
C GLN A 230 -19.74 -23.27 23.41
N SER A 231 -19.50 -23.44 24.72
CA SER A 231 -20.43 -22.99 25.75
C SER A 231 -20.57 -21.47 25.80
N ARG A 232 -19.47 -20.71 25.61
CA ARG A 232 -19.51 -19.24 25.58
C ARG A 232 -20.26 -18.69 24.37
N LEU A 233 -20.04 -19.26 23.19
CA LEU A 233 -20.76 -18.85 21.98
C LEU A 233 -22.26 -19.16 22.09
N MET A 234 -22.62 -20.30 22.69
CA MET A 234 -24.03 -20.63 22.95
C MET A 234 -24.68 -19.69 23.98
N GLU A 235 -23.94 -19.29 25.02
CA GLU A 235 -24.39 -18.27 25.99
C GLU A 235 -24.68 -16.92 25.31
N GLU A 236 -23.78 -16.47 24.42
CA GLU A 236 -23.92 -15.19 23.71
C GLU A 236 -25.10 -15.19 22.73
N LEU A 237 -25.31 -16.28 21.99
CA LEU A 237 -26.45 -16.43 21.08
C LEU A 237 -27.80 -16.41 21.81
N ILE A 238 -27.87 -17.01 23.01
CA ILE A 238 -29.10 -17.00 23.81
C ILE A 238 -29.37 -15.59 24.36
N LEU A 239 -28.33 -14.87 24.80
CA LEU A 239 -28.47 -13.48 25.26
C LEU A 239 -28.96 -12.55 24.13
N ASP A 240 -28.39 -12.67 22.92
CA ASP A 240 -28.82 -11.90 21.74
C ASP A 240 -30.29 -12.20 21.36
N TYR A 241 -30.72 -13.46 21.46
CA TYR A 241 -32.13 -13.82 21.25
C TYR A 241 -33.07 -13.18 22.30
N ILE A 242 -32.68 -13.17 23.57
CA ILE A 242 -33.46 -12.56 24.66
C ILE A 242 -33.57 -11.04 24.46
N GLU A 243 -32.48 -10.38 24.07
CA GLU A 243 -32.47 -8.94 23.79
C GLU A 243 -33.41 -8.57 22.64
N ARG A 244 -33.41 -9.36 21.55
CA ARG A 244 -34.28 -9.12 20.38
C ARG A 244 -35.76 -9.30 20.68
N ASN A 245 -36.10 -10.20 21.61
CA ASN A 245 -37.47 -10.48 22.00
C ASN A 245 -37.89 -9.72 23.28
N ASN A 246 -37.22 -8.60 23.59
CA ASN A 246 -37.55 -7.72 24.71
C ASN A 246 -37.60 -8.41 26.07
N GLY A 247 -36.75 -9.41 26.30
CA GLY A 247 -36.69 -10.16 27.56
C GLY A 247 -37.59 -11.39 27.63
N GLU A 248 -38.46 -11.62 26.64
CA GLU A 248 -39.34 -12.80 26.62
C GLU A 248 -38.68 -14.00 25.93
N LEU A 249 -38.52 -15.09 26.68
CA LEU A 249 -37.97 -16.34 26.15
C LEU A 249 -39.07 -17.36 25.87
N ASN A 250 -39.33 -17.63 24.58
CA ASN A 250 -40.10 -18.80 24.17
C ASN A 250 -39.16 -19.97 23.87
N LEU A 251 -39.14 -20.98 24.75
CA LEU A 251 -38.24 -22.14 24.65
C LEU A 251 -38.37 -22.90 23.32
N SER A 252 -39.59 -23.06 22.81
CA SER A 252 -39.82 -23.80 21.57
C SER A 252 -39.30 -23.05 20.35
N LYS A 253 -39.60 -21.75 20.24
CA LYS A 253 -39.11 -20.91 19.13
C LYS A 253 -37.60 -20.71 19.19
N CYS A 254 -37.05 -20.51 20.38
CA CYS A 254 -35.61 -20.37 20.59
C CYS A 254 -34.85 -21.65 20.21
N ALA A 255 -35.41 -22.83 20.53
CA ALA A 255 -34.82 -24.11 20.14
C ALA A 255 -34.81 -24.32 18.61
N GLU A 256 -35.88 -23.94 17.93
CA GLU A 256 -35.98 -24.02 16.47
C GLU A 256 -35.04 -23.03 15.78
N GLU A 257 -35.01 -21.76 16.23
CA GLU A 257 -34.22 -20.70 15.59
C GLU A 257 -32.71 -20.85 15.83
N LEU A 258 -32.31 -21.23 17.04
CA LEU A 258 -30.90 -21.47 17.38
C LEU A 258 -30.44 -22.90 17.06
N ASN A 259 -31.34 -23.74 16.54
CA ASN A 259 -31.11 -25.16 16.23
C ASN A 259 -30.43 -25.91 17.39
N MET A 260 -30.91 -25.67 18.61
CA MET A 260 -30.33 -26.20 19.85
C MET A 260 -31.39 -26.95 20.65
N PRO A 261 -31.07 -28.12 21.23
CA PRO A 261 -32.04 -28.86 22.02
C PRO A 261 -32.51 -28.04 23.23
N PRO A 262 -33.82 -28.06 23.56
CA PRO A 262 -34.40 -27.19 24.60
C PRO A 262 -33.78 -27.42 25.98
N ASN A 263 -33.38 -28.66 26.28
CA ASN A 263 -32.71 -29.01 27.53
C ASN A 263 -31.38 -28.26 27.71
N LYS A 264 -30.64 -28.04 26.61
CA LYS A 264 -29.34 -27.36 26.63
C LYS A 264 -29.49 -25.85 26.77
N ILE A 265 -30.54 -25.29 26.17
CA ILE A 265 -30.90 -23.87 26.36
C ILE A 265 -31.24 -23.61 27.84
N MET A 266 -32.03 -24.50 28.46
CA MET A 266 -32.38 -24.41 29.89
C MET A 266 -31.15 -24.48 30.80
N GLU A 267 -30.24 -25.42 30.55
CA GLU A 267 -29.00 -25.56 31.33
C GLU A 267 -28.15 -24.28 31.28
N ILE A 268 -28.07 -23.65 30.10
CA ILE A 268 -27.33 -22.40 29.91
C ILE A 268 -28.02 -21.25 30.64
N ILE A 269 -29.35 -21.12 30.55
CA ILE A 269 -30.11 -20.08 31.26
C ILE A 269 -29.96 -20.21 32.77
N GLU A 270 -30.04 -21.42 33.32
CA GLU A 270 -29.80 -21.65 34.75
C GLU A 270 -28.37 -21.24 35.15
N SER A 271 -27.38 -21.51 34.29
CA SER A 271 -26.00 -21.09 34.53
C SER A 271 -25.83 -19.56 34.50
N LEU A 272 -26.52 -18.87 33.59
CA LEU A 272 -26.52 -17.41 33.47
C LEU A 272 -27.26 -16.74 34.63
N SER A 273 -28.33 -17.38 35.11
CA SER A 273 -29.07 -16.96 36.31
C SER A 273 -28.22 -17.09 37.57
N LYS A 274 -27.55 -18.23 37.77
CA LYS A 274 -26.61 -18.44 38.89
C LYS A 274 -25.45 -17.44 38.89
N ARG A 275 -25.03 -17.01 37.70
CA ARG A 275 -23.99 -15.97 37.51
C ARG A 275 -24.52 -14.54 37.64
N GLY A 276 -25.84 -14.36 37.80
CA GLY A 276 -26.48 -13.06 38.00
C GLY A 276 -26.56 -12.18 36.75
N ILE A 277 -26.35 -12.75 35.56
CA ILE A 277 -26.37 -12.02 34.27
C ILE A 277 -27.80 -11.79 33.80
N ILE A 278 -28.68 -12.76 34.09
CA ILE A 278 -30.11 -12.69 33.82
C ILE A 278 -30.90 -12.98 35.09
N ARG A 279 -32.08 -12.39 35.21
CA ARG A 279 -33.06 -12.75 36.25
C ARG A 279 -34.21 -13.46 35.57
N VAL A 280 -34.49 -14.66 36.01
CA VAL A 280 -35.62 -15.46 35.56
C VAL A 280 -36.70 -15.28 36.62
N GLU A 281 -37.84 -14.72 36.23
CA GLU A 281 -39.06 -14.62 37.07
C GLU A 281 -40.00 -15.81 36.82
#